data_AF-A0A3N7HVZ9-F1
#
_entry.id   AF-A0A3N7HVZ9-F1
#
_cell.length_a   1.000
_cell.length_b   1.000
_cell.length_c   1.000
_cell.angle_alpha   90.00
_cell.angle_beta   90.00
_cell.angle_gamma   90.00
#
_symmetry.space_group_name_H-M   'P 1'
#
loop_
_entity.id
_entity.type
_entity.pdbx_description
1 polymer ?
#
loop_
_entity_poly.entity_id
_entity_poly.type
_entity_poly.pdbx_seq_one_letter_code
_entity_poly.pdbx_strand_id
1 'polypeptide(L)'
;MDLRPLGPTSYWLFIQEETSMGMKTALAASAIALLSSAASAQISFTTTGSVSFTQLFNPDGGVFASGAYTSGDTGYFTADTDGRFSLTYLGQESTYDDGVRIVSNGMALHESDAIGTSIVGDMTTGGMLDFTFFASGGDDVANGVVTTGHSTFAVLGRNVTTSAGTFAYIVGYNDSYRHDDWDDFVIGINPMAPVPEPSSYALLLAGLGVIGFAARRRLGR
;
A
#
# COMPACT_ATOMS: atom_id res chain seq x y z
N MET A 1 -75.61 -13.11 -62.13
CA MET A 1 -75.01 -14.26 -61.43
C MET A 1 -73.86 -13.72 -60.60
N ASP A 2 -73.74 -13.91 -59.31
CA ASP A 2 -74.59 -14.64 -58.37
C ASP A 2 -74.15 -14.23 -56.94
N LEU A 3 -75.13 -14.24 -56.06
CA LEU A 3 -75.26 -14.08 -54.60
C LEU A 3 -74.01 -13.98 -53.67
N ARG A 4 -74.10 -13.07 -52.67
CA ARG A 4 -73.32 -13.07 -51.40
C ARG A 4 -73.75 -14.24 -50.49
N PRO A 5 -72.95 -14.69 -49.49
CA PRO A 5 -73.25 -14.28 -48.10
C PRO A 5 -72.05 -14.25 -47.10
N LEU A 6 -72.40 -13.92 -45.85
CA LEU A 6 -71.63 -13.61 -44.63
C LEU A 6 -70.86 -14.81 -44.00
N GLY A 7 -69.90 -14.52 -43.09
CA GLY A 7 -68.98 -15.45 -42.40
C GLY A 7 -69.61 -16.54 -41.50
N PRO A 8 -68.86 -17.42 -40.79
CA PRO A 8 -68.21 -17.07 -39.51
C PRO A 8 -66.96 -17.94 -39.09
N THR A 9 -66.49 -17.71 -37.85
CA THR A 9 -65.74 -18.63 -36.93
C THR A 9 -64.22 -18.88 -37.08
N SER A 10 -63.46 -18.15 -36.25
CA SER A 10 -62.50 -18.61 -35.22
C SER A 10 -61.71 -19.92 -35.42
N TYR A 11 -60.36 -19.87 -35.39
CA TYR A 11 -59.48 -20.74 -34.56
C TYR A 11 -58.08 -20.09 -34.39
N TRP A 12 -57.76 -19.77 -33.13
CA TRP A 12 -56.46 -19.72 -32.41
C TRP A 12 -55.13 -19.88 -33.18
N LEU A 13 -54.11 -19.06 -32.85
CA LEU A 13 -52.98 -19.45 -31.96
C LEU A 13 -51.79 -18.47 -32.11
N PHE A 14 -51.56 -17.67 -31.05
CA PHE A 14 -50.32 -17.13 -30.46
C PHE A 14 -49.12 -16.61 -31.30
N ILE A 15 -48.35 -15.72 -30.63
CA ILE A 15 -46.94 -15.31 -30.88
C ILE A 15 -46.84 -14.06 -31.78
N GLN A 16 -46.46 -12.84 -31.34
CA GLN A 16 -45.68 -12.38 -30.19
C GLN A 16 -46.21 -11.06 -29.60
N GLU A 17 -46.26 -11.00 -28.29
CA GLU A 17 -46.14 -9.77 -27.51
C GLU A 17 -44.79 -9.85 -26.78
N GLU A 18 -43.74 -9.25 -27.32
CA GLU A 18 -42.48 -9.10 -26.58
C GLU A 18 -41.71 -7.84 -27.01
N THR A 19 -42.33 -6.68 -26.81
CA THR A 19 -41.63 -5.39 -26.88
C THR A 19 -41.93 -4.55 -25.64
N SER A 20 -41.52 -5.03 -24.46
CA SER A 20 -41.47 -4.16 -23.27
C SER A 20 -40.53 -4.70 -22.18
N MET A 21 -39.32 -5.15 -22.53
CA MET A 21 -38.35 -5.57 -21.49
C MET A 21 -36.88 -5.36 -21.86
N GLY A 22 -36.55 -4.30 -22.62
CA GLY A 22 -35.16 -4.03 -23.01
C GLY A 22 -34.46 -2.92 -22.21
N MET A 23 -35.17 -2.11 -21.42
CA MET A 23 -34.65 -0.80 -20.98
C MET A 23 -34.81 -0.49 -19.48
N LYS A 24 -35.08 -1.51 -18.66
CA LYS A 24 -35.25 -1.34 -17.19
C LYS A 24 -34.14 -1.97 -16.35
N THR A 25 -33.23 -2.73 -16.95
CA THR A 25 -32.14 -3.44 -16.26
C THR A 25 -30.76 -2.84 -16.47
N ALA A 26 -30.65 -1.69 -17.16
CA ALA A 26 -29.37 -1.02 -17.36
C ALA A 26 -28.95 -0.06 -16.23
N LEU A 27 -29.81 0.21 -15.23
CA LEU A 27 -29.52 1.20 -14.17
C LEU A 27 -28.98 0.61 -12.85
N ALA A 28 -28.89 -0.71 -12.69
CA ALA A 28 -28.48 -1.31 -11.41
C ALA A 28 -26.97 -1.65 -11.33
N ALA A 29 -26.23 -1.55 -12.43
CA ALA A 29 -24.83 -2.02 -12.49
C ALA A 29 -23.77 -0.91 -12.26
N SER A 30 -24.16 0.36 -12.14
CA SER A 30 -23.20 1.49 -12.14
C SER A 30 -22.84 2.06 -10.76
N ALA A 31 -23.29 1.46 -9.65
CA ALA A 31 -23.05 2.00 -8.30
C ALA A 31 -21.86 1.35 -7.54
N ILE A 32 -21.19 0.36 -8.12
CA ILE A 32 -20.01 -0.31 -7.51
C ILE A 32 -18.77 -0.07 -8.38
N ALA A 33 -18.61 1.16 -8.83
CA ALA A 33 -17.38 1.63 -9.44
C ALA A 33 -17.19 3.06 -8.92
N LEU A 34 -16.24 3.24 -8.00
CA LEU A 34 -15.57 4.49 -7.58
C LEU A 34 -15.18 4.39 -6.10
N LEU A 35 -14.27 3.47 -5.77
CA LEU A 35 -13.26 3.69 -4.75
C LEU A 35 -11.94 3.11 -5.26
N SER A 36 -11.56 3.45 -6.49
CA SER A 36 -10.15 3.45 -6.85
C SER A 36 -9.54 4.68 -6.19
N SER A 37 -9.17 4.58 -4.91
CA SER A 37 -8.27 5.57 -4.35
C SER A 37 -6.97 5.45 -5.15
N ALA A 38 -6.73 6.40 -6.05
CA ALA A 38 -5.38 6.60 -6.56
C ALA A 38 -4.47 6.71 -5.33
N ALA A 39 -3.46 5.85 -5.23
CA ALA A 39 -2.44 5.97 -4.21
C ALA A 39 -1.70 7.29 -4.46
N SER A 40 -2.18 8.39 -3.88
CA SER A 40 -1.34 9.57 -3.70
C SER A 40 -0.18 9.14 -2.81
N ALA A 41 1.03 9.66 -3.07
CA ALA A 41 2.13 9.49 -2.14
C ALA A 41 1.65 9.95 -0.74
N GLN A 42 1.61 9.02 0.21
CA GLN A 42 1.27 9.32 1.60
C GLN A 42 2.53 9.54 2.45
N ILE A 43 3.69 9.26 1.86
CA ILE A 43 5.02 9.41 2.47
C ILE A 43 5.90 10.15 1.48
N SER A 44 6.49 11.24 1.96
CA SER A 44 7.48 12.04 1.24
C SER A 44 8.85 11.89 1.88
N PHE A 45 9.89 11.89 1.06
CA PHE A 45 11.28 11.93 1.51
C PHE A 45 11.92 13.26 1.13
N THR A 46 12.49 13.95 2.11
CA THR A 46 13.27 15.17 1.90
C THR A 46 14.75 14.85 1.96
N THR A 47 15.42 14.95 0.81
CA THR A 47 16.87 14.76 0.71
C THR A 47 17.62 15.91 1.37
N THR A 48 18.58 15.58 2.24
CA THR A 48 19.51 16.53 2.87
C THR A 48 20.95 16.34 2.41
N GLY A 49 21.26 15.19 1.80
CA GLY A 49 22.57 14.89 1.21
C GLY A 49 22.54 13.61 0.39
N SER A 50 23.71 13.20 -0.10
CA SER A 50 23.88 11.94 -0.81
C SER A 50 25.18 11.27 -0.38
N VAL A 51 25.21 9.96 -0.50
CA VAL A 51 26.36 9.10 -0.18
C VAL A 51 26.74 8.27 -1.39
N SER A 52 28.02 7.95 -1.52
CA SER A 52 28.55 7.04 -2.54
C SER A 52 29.16 5.84 -1.83
N PHE A 53 28.92 4.66 -2.36
CA PHE A 53 29.37 3.44 -1.73
C PHE A 53 30.81 3.18 -2.13
N THR A 54 31.66 2.85 -1.15
CA THR A 54 33.05 2.46 -1.41
C THR A 54 33.22 0.94 -1.42
N GLN A 55 32.18 0.23 -0.96
CA GLN A 55 32.06 -1.21 -1.00
C GLN A 55 30.82 -1.64 -1.81
N LEU A 56 30.67 -2.95 -1.97
CA LEU A 56 29.62 -3.53 -2.79
C LEU A 56 28.38 -3.71 -1.92
N PHE A 57 27.23 -3.19 -2.36
CA PHE A 57 25.96 -3.52 -1.72
C PHE A 57 25.57 -4.96 -2.04
N ASN A 58 25.59 -5.86 -1.07
CA ASN A 58 25.25 -7.27 -1.17
C ASN A 58 24.60 -7.84 0.10
N PRO A 59 23.43 -7.32 0.53
CA PRO A 59 22.70 -7.90 1.65
C PRO A 59 22.36 -9.37 1.37
N ASP A 60 22.54 -10.22 2.37
CA ASP A 60 22.09 -11.60 2.35
C ASP A 60 20.56 -11.67 2.18
N GLY A 61 20.10 -12.80 1.61
CA GLY A 61 18.67 -13.06 1.44
C GLY A 61 18.15 -13.08 0.01
N GLY A 62 18.99 -12.71 -0.97
CA GLY A 62 18.68 -12.88 -2.39
C GLY A 62 17.55 -11.98 -2.92
N VAL A 63 17.18 -10.94 -2.17
CA VAL A 63 16.21 -9.91 -2.62
C VAL A 63 16.85 -8.99 -3.66
N PHE A 64 18.14 -8.71 -3.51
CA PHE A 64 18.90 -7.82 -4.38
C PHE A 64 20.07 -8.56 -5.02
N ALA A 65 20.42 -8.15 -6.24
CA ALA A 65 21.68 -8.57 -6.84
C ALA A 65 22.83 -7.83 -6.16
N SER A 66 23.98 -8.50 -6.03
CA SER A 66 25.21 -7.86 -5.57
C SER A 66 25.57 -6.66 -6.47
N GLY A 67 25.83 -5.51 -5.85
CA GLY A 67 26.05 -4.23 -6.51
C GLY A 67 24.79 -3.55 -7.06
N ALA A 68 23.59 -3.93 -6.61
CA ALA A 68 22.34 -3.31 -7.07
C ALA A 68 22.29 -1.79 -6.82
N TYR A 69 23.02 -1.30 -5.81
CA TYR A 69 23.17 0.11 -5.50
C TYR A 69 24.64 0.48 -5.32
N THR A 70 24.98 1.70 -5.69
CA THR A 70 26.34 2.28 -5.55
C THR A 70 26.34 3.64 -4.87
N SER A 71 25.15 4.10 -4.46
CA SER A 71 24.91 5.41 -3.86
C SER A 71 23.50 5.46 -3.29
N GLY A 72 23.25 6.41 -2.40
CA GLY A 72 21.91 6.70 -1.87
C GLY A 72 21.74 8.15 -1.47
N ASP A 73 20.51 8.53 -1.16
CA ASP A 73 20.17 9.86 -0.65
C ASP A 73 19.94 9.81 0.86
N THR A 74 20.62 10.66 1.62
CA THR A 74 20.35 10.85 3.06
C THR A 74 19.29 11.94 3.24
N GLY A 75 18.53 11.85 4.32
CA GLY A 75 17.36 12.72 4.51
C GLY A 75 16.39 12.21 5.55
N TYR A 76 15.13 12.60 5.41
CA TYR A 76 14.08 12.22 6.35
C TYR A 76 12.73 12.03 5.68
N PHE A 77 11.90 11.19 6.30
CA PHE A 77 10.55 10.88 5.85
C PHE A 77 9.50 11.66 6.64
N THR A 78 8.53 12.22 5.92
CA THR A 78 7.33 12.84 6.48
C THR A 78 6.08 12.19 5.90
N ALA A 79 5.01 12.18 6.68
CA ALA A 79 3.70 11.76 6.20
C ALA A 79 2.96 12.94 5.55
N ASP A 80 2.42 12.71 4.35
CA ASP A 80 1.62 13.69 3.63
C ASP A 80 0.13 13.63 4.02
N THR A 81 -0.28 12.52 4.64
CA THR A 81 -1.64 12.26 5.13
C THR A 81 -1.61 11.45 6.41
N ASP A 82 -2.67 11.53 7.21
CA ASP A 82 -2.90 10.61 8.32
C ASP A 82 -3.07 9.18 7.79
N GLY A 83 -2.56 8.19 8.51
CA GLY A 83 -2.63 6.80 8.06
C GLY A 83 -1.66 5.89 8.80
N ARG A 84 -1.17 4.86 8.11
CA ARG A 84 -0.18 3.92 8.63
C ARG A 84 0.89 3.65 7.59
N PHE A 85 2.09 3.30 8.02
CA PHE A 85 3.17 2.84 7.14
C PHE A 85 3.69 1.50 7.62
N SER A 86 4.18 0.68 6.69
CA SER A 86 4.89 -0.55 7.02
C SER A 86 6.38 -0.39 6.74
N LEU A 87 7.19 -0.93 7.64
CA LEU A 87 8.59 -1.25 7.41
C LEU A 87 8.69 -2.75 7.20
N THR A 88 9.34 -3.17 6.13
CA THR A 88 9.49 -4.59 5.75
C THR A 88 10.98 -4.93 5.70
N TYR A 89 11.40 -5.98 6.40
CA TYR A 89 12.78 -6.45 6.37
C TYR A 89 13.13 -7.12 5.04
N LEU A 90 14.27 -6.74 4.42
CA LEU A 90 14.67 -7.17 3.08
C LEU A 90 16.05 -7.84 3.00
N GLY A 91 16.80 -7.89 4.09
CA GLY A 91 18.14 -8.47 4.14
C GLY A 91 19.12 -7.64 4.96
N GLN A 92 20.31 -8.18 5.15
CA GLN A 92 21.38 -7.65 5.99
C GLN A 92 22.73 -8.27 5.56
N GLU A 93 23.87 -7.64 5.81
CA GLU A 93 25.22 -8.25 5.70
C GLU A 93 26.05 -8.15 7.02
N SER A 94 25.46 -7.59 8.06
CA SER A 94 26.06 -7.44 9.38
C SER A 94 26.20 -8.78 10.14
N THR A 95 27.10 -8.78 11.12
CA THR A 95 27.22 -9.87 12.10
C THR A 95 26.81 -9.42 13.51
N TYR A 96 26.21 -8.24 13.60
CA TYR A 96 25.75 -7.63 14.84
C TYR A 96 24.26 -7.96 15.09
N ASP A 97 23.56 -7.13 15.85
CA ASP A 97 22.12 -7.26 16.11
C ASP A 97 21.56 -5.91 15.73
N ASP A 98 21.51 -5.70 14.42
CA ASP A 98 21.01 -4.47 13.83
C ASP A 98 19.55 -4.63 13.47
N GLY A 99 18.88 -3.49 13.38
CA GLY A 99 17.46 -3.51 13.13
C GLY A 99 16.82 -2.15 13.05
N VAL A 100 15.50 -2.16 12.93
CA VAL A 100 14.69 -0.95 12.95
C VAL A 100 13.51 -1.14 13.87
N ARG A 101 13.19 -0.10 14.65
CA ARG A 101 12.06 -0.09 15.58
C ARG A 101 11.15 1.09 15.36
N ILE A 102 9.88 0.92 15.68
CA ILE A 102 8.89 1.99 15.82
C ILE A 102 8.81 2.34 17.30
N VAL A 103 9.24 3.56 17.67
CA VAL A 103 9.47 3.91 19.08
C VAL A 103 8.17 4.00 19.86
N SER A 104 7.11 4.54 19.25
CA SER A 104 5.80 4.75 19.88
C SER A 104 5.10 3.46 20.30
N ASN A 105 5.32 2.35 19.59
CA ASN A 105 4.63 1.09 19.85
C ASN A 105 5.57 -0.08 20.23
N GLY A 106 6.89 0.14 20.20
CA GLY A 106 7.89 -0.83 20.64
C GLY A 106 8.10 -2.03 19.72
N MET A 107 7.47 -2.05 18.53
CA MET A 107 7.73 -3.10 17.55
C MET A 107 9.10 -2.89 16.91
N ALA A 108 9.82 -3.99 16.68
CA ALA A 108 11.13 -4.00 16.05
C ALA A 108 11.24 -5.12 15.02
N LEU A 109 12.06 -4.87 13.99
CA LEU A 109 12.61 -5.87 13.10
C LEU A 109 14.08 -6.06 13.45
N HIS A 110 14.54 -7.30 13.40
CA HIS A 110 15.91 -7.72 13.66
C HIS A 110 16.45 -8.53 12.47
N GLU A 111 17.77 -8.64 12.36
CA GLU A 111 18.43 -9.45 11.31
C GLU A 111 18.00 -10.93 11.32
N SER A 112 17.60 -11.42 12.50
CA SER A 112 17.10 -12.79 12.70
C SER A 112 15.67 -13.03 12.19
N ASP A 113 14.95 -11.98 11.81
CA ASP A 113 13.61 -12.11 11.24
C ASP A 113 13.64 -12.73 9.84
N ALA A 114 12.52 -13.32 9.43
CA ALA A 114 12.38 -13.78 8.06
C ALA A 114 12.25 -12.60 7.10
N ILE A 115 12.88 -12.68 5.93
CA ILE A 115 12.70 -11.70 4.84
C ILE A 115 11.21 -11.55 4.51
N GLY A 116 10.76 -10.31 4.37
CA GLY A 116 9.36 -9.96 4.16
C GLY A 116 8.57 -9.72 5.45
N THR A 117 9.15 -9.99 6.63
CA THR A 117 8.53 -9.64 7.91
C THR A 117 8.33 -8.13 7.99
N SER A 118 7.16 -7.70 8.47
CA SER A 118 6.80 -6.28 8.49
C SER A 118 6.26 -5.84 9.85
N ILE A 119 6.65 -4.63 10.26
CA ILE A 119 6.08 -3.90 11.39
C ILE A 119 5.35 -2.66 10.88
N VAL A 120 4.39 -2.14 11.66
CA VAL A 120 3.49 -1.07 11.21
C VAL A 120 3.47 0.10 12.19
N GLY A 121 3.75 1.29 11.69
CA GLY A 121 3.68 2.54 12.44
C GLY A 121 2.51 3.40 12.00
N ASP A 122 2.12 4.34 12.85
CA ASP A 122 1.09 5.32 12.52
C ASP A 122 1.73 6.56 11.88
N MET A 123 0.96 7.22 11.01
CA MET A 123 1.34 8.45 10.31
C MET A 123 0.40 9.56 10.72
N THR A 124 0.97 10.73 11.00
CA THR A 124 0.23 11.98 11.20
C THR A 124 0.68 12.98 10.16
N THR A 125 -0.26 13.61 9.46
CA THR A 125 -0.02 14.58 8.39
C THR A 125 0.96 15.66 8.82
N GLY A 126 2.01 15.87 8.04
CA GLY A 126 3.11 16.81 8.33
C GLY A 126 4.10 16.33 9.39
N GLY A 127 3.82 15.22 10.06
CA GLY A 127 4.70 14.58 11.03
C GLY A 127 5.78 13.72 10.37
N MET A 128 6.89 13.54 11.08
CA MET A 128 7.93 12.61 10.68
C MET A 128 7.49 11.17 10.97
N LEU A 129 7.90 10.23 10.13
CA LEU A 129 7.68 8.80 10.42
C LEU A 129 8.47 8.39 11.67
N ASP A 130 7.80 7.69 12.58
CA ASP A 130 8.37 7.25 13.84
C ASP A 130 9.12 5.92 13.68
N PHE A 131 10.37 5.99 13.23
CA PHE A 131 11.26 4.84 13.24
C PHE A 131 12.69 5.23 13.62
N THR A 132 13.42 4.25 14.15
CA THR A 132 14.83 4.37 14.53
C THR A 132 15.56 3.10 14.16
N PHE A 133 16.62 3.23 13.36
CA PHE A 133 17.59 2.15 13.22
C PHE A 133 18.42 2.04 14.50
N PHE A 134 18.78 0.82 14.86
CA PHE A 134 19.63 0.54 16.00
C PHE A 134 20.66 -0.50 15.60
N ALA A 135 21.79 -0.49 16.29
CA ALA A 135 22.86 -1.45 16.12
C ALA A 135 23.47 -1.78 17.49
N SER A 136 23.90 -3.03 17.68
CA SER A 136 24.62 -3.40 18.90
C SER A 136 26.05 -2.83 18.95
N GLY A 137 26.61 -2.45 17.78
CA GLY A 137 27.93 -1.85 17.61
C GLY A 137 27.96 -0.35 17.24
N GLY A 138 26.79 0.26 16.98
CA GLY A 138 26.67 1.61 16.41
C GLY A 138 25.76 2.57 17.19
N ASP A 139 25.52 3.75 16.60
CA ASP A 139 24.60 4.76 17.16
C ASP A 139 23.16 4.51 16.66
N ASP A 140 22.17 4.75 17.52
CA ASP A 140 20.76 4.76 17.11
C ASP A 140 20.49 5.93 16.14
N VAL A 141 19.88 5.62 14.99
CA VAL A 141 19.59 6.60 13.93
C VAL A 141 18.09 6.75 13.75
N ALA A 142 17.52 7.76 14.40
CA ALA A 142 16.12 8.12 14.22
C ALA A 142 15.89 8.86 12.90
N ASN A 143 14.72 8.66 12.30
CA ASN A 143 14.30 9.42 11.13
C ASN A 143 14.43 10.93 11.39
N GLY A 144 15.13 11.62 10.49
CA GLY A 144 15.44 13.06 10.50
C GLY A 144 16.19 13.61 11.71
N VAL A 145 16.86 12.74 12.46
CA VAL A 145 17.96 13.16 13.32
C VAL A 145 19.24 13.14 12.49
N VAL A 146 19.96 14.27 12.48
CA VAL A 146 21.32 14.31 11.95
C VAL A 146 22.22 13.64 12.98
N THR A 147 22.78 12.49 12.65
CA THR A 147 23.78 11.85 13.49
C THR A 147 25.12 12.55 13.33
N THR A 148 25.84 12.70 14.44
CA THR A 148 27.22 13.20 14.44
C THR A 148 28.24 12.06 14.37
N GLY A 149 27.75 10.81 14.37
CA GLY A 149 28.52 9.58 14.26
C GLY A 149 28.59 9.05 12.82
N HIS A 150 29.01 7.80 12.69
CA HIS A 150 29.16 7.12 11.39
C HIS A 150 27.88 6.43 10.94
N SER A 151 27.00 6.10 11.89
CA SER A 151 25.78 5.39 11.59
C SER A 151 24.77 6.33 10.91
N THR A 152 24.23 5.90 9.77
CA THR A 152 23.19 6.63 9.05
C THR A 152 22.40 5.71 8.12
N PHE A 153 21.27 6.20 7.60
CA PHE A 153 20.51 5.48 6.59
C PHE A 153 20.40 6.31 5.31
N ALA A 154 20.22 5.63 4.18
CA ALA A 154 20.04 6.25 2.88
C ALA A 154 18.89 5.59 2.11
N VAL A 155 18.15 6.40 1.36
CA VAL A 155 17.22 5.91 0.34
C VAL A 155 18.02 5.47 -0.87
N LEU A 156 17.93 4.17 -1.17
CA LEU A 156 18.69 3.53 -2.25
C LEU A 156 17.86 3.49 -3.55
N GLY A 157 16.55 3.34 -3.41
CA GLY A 157 15.63 3.21 -4.54
C GLY A 157 14.23 3.69 -4.20
N ARG A 158 13.50 4.07 -5.25
CA ARG A 158 12.11 4.55 -5.17
C ARG A 158 11.25 3.74 -6.12
N ASN A 159 10.07 3.29 -5.67
CA ASN A 159 9.15 2.45 -6.44
C ASN A 159 9.82 1.18 -6.99
N VAL A 160 10.53 0.45 -6.13
CA VAL A 160 11.30 -0.74 -6.50
C VAL A 160 10.45 -1.99 -6.33
N THR A 161 10.47 -2.88 -7.32
CA THR A 161 9.88 -4.22 -7.21
C THR A 161 10.99 -5.25 -7.03
N THR A 162 10.87 -6.05 -5.98
CA THR A 162 11.79 -7.14 -5.64
C THR A 162 11.02 -8.46 -5.52
N SER A 163 11.72 -9.55 -5.20
CA SER A 163 11.09 -10.83 -4.88
C SER A 163 10.22 -10.78 -3.61
N ALA A 164 10.47 -9.82 -2.71
CA ALA A 164 9.73 -9.63 -1.45
C ALA A 164 8.52 -8.70 -1.58
N GLY A 165 8.35 -8.00 -2.71
CA GLY A 165 7.22 -7.10 -2.96
C GLY A 165 7.60 -5.84 -3.72
N THR A 166 6.64 -4.92 -3.86
CA THR A 166 6.88 -3.57 -4.39
C THR A 166 6.91 -2.58 -3.24
N PHE A 167 7.94 -1.74 -3.20
CA PHE A 167 8.20 -0.79 -2.13
C PHE A 167 8.29 0.64 -2.67
N ALA A 168 7.65 1.58 -1.98
CA ALA A 168 7.74 3.01 -2.30
C ALA A 168 9.18 3.50 -2.12
N TYR A 169 9.87 3.03 -1.09
CA TYR A 169 11.29 3.30 -0.84
C TYR A 169 12.02 2.04 -0.41
N ILE A 170 13.25 1.89 -0.88
CA ILE A 170 14.25 0.97 -0.32
C ILE A 170 15.22 1.81 0.50
N VAL A 171 15.43 1.42 1.74
CA VAL A 171 16.31 2.12 2.68
C VAL A 171 17.36 1.13 3.16
N GLY A 172 18.62 1.52 3.00
CA GLY A 172 19.77 0.84 3.59
C GLY A 172 20.21 1.59 4.84
N TYR A 173 20.67 0.84 5.83
CA TYR A 173 21.33 1.34 7.03
C TYR A 173 22.80 0.94 7.00
N ASN A 174 23.64 1.83 7.48
CA ASN A 174 25.07 1.61 7.67
C ASN A 174 25.40 1.94 9.13
N ASP A 175 26.02 1.02 9.86
CA ASP A 175 26.27 1.14 11.29
C ASP A 175 27.69 1.62 11.65
N SER A 176 28.65 1.58 10.71
CA SER A 176 30.08 1.75 11.02
C SER A 176 30.90 2.65 10.08
N TYR A 177 32.14 2.95 10.50
CA TYR A 177 33.13 3.76 9.75
C TYR A 177 33.91 2.98 8.68
N ARG A 178 33.83 1.65 8.69
CA ARG A 178 34.76 0.80 7.92
C ARG A 178 34.16 0.22 6.66
N HIS A 179 32.84 0.19 6.60
CA HIS A 179 32.07 -0.32 5.48
C HIS A 179 31.09 0.78 5.07
N ASP A 180 31.08 1.10 3.78
CA ASP A 180 30.29 2.17 3.17
C ASP A 180 29.50 1.54 2.02
N ASP A 181 28.66 0.57 2.34
CA ASP A 181 27.86 -0.28 1.44
C ASP A 181 26.35 -0.22 1.76
N TRP A 182 25.94 0.21 2.96
CA TRP A 182 24.54 0.46 3.34
C TRP A 182 23.63 -0.78 3.29
N ASP A 183 24.21 -1.94 3.55
CA ASP A 183 23.54 -3.23 3.59
C ASP A 183 23.59 -3.93 4.94
N ASP A 184 24.12 -3.29 6.00
CA ASP A 184 24.06 -3.81 7.38
C ASP A 184 22.62 -4.13 7.79
N PHE A 185 21.65 -3.30 7.38
CA PHE A 185 20.24 -3.62 7.48
C PHE A 185 19.42 -2.94 6.38
N VAL A 186 18.59 -3.71 5.66
CA VAL A 186 17.81 -3.19 4.52
C VAL A 186 16.32 -3.37 4.75
N ILE A 187 15.58 -2.28 4.54
CA ILE A 187 14.13 -2.28 4.65
C ILE A 187 13.42 -1.68 3.43
N GLY A 188 12.20 -2.13 3.22
CA GLY A 188 11.22 -1.50 2.33
C GLY A 188 10.22 -0.68 3.13
N ILE A 189 9.88 0.50 2.65
CA ILE A 189 8.85 1.36 3.24
C ILE A 189 7.66 1.44 2.28
N ASN A 190 6.46 1.22 2.82
CA ASN A 190 5.21 1.44 2.09
C ASN A 190 4.18 2.21 2.93
N PRO A 191 3.48 3.17 2.32
CA PRO A 191 2.24 3.66 2.90
C PRO A 191 1.17 2.57 2.84
N MET A 192 0.43 2.39 3.92
CA MET A 192 -0.70 1.47 3.97
C MET A 192 -1.98 2.23 3.64
N ALA A 193 -2.78 1.66 2.74
CA ALA A 193 -4.09 2.23 2.41
C ALA A 193 -4.90 2.46 3.71
N PRO A 194 -5.57 3.62 3.86
CA PRO A 194 -6.41 3.89 5.01
C PRO A 194 -7.42 2.75 5.18
N VAL A 195 -7.44 2.11 6.35
CA VAL A 195 -8.48 1.13 6.66
C VAL A 195 -9.77 1.91 6.88
N PRO A 196 -10.86 1.65 6.13
CA PRO A 196 -12.11 2.38 6.30
C PRO A 196 -12.57 2.30 7.76
N GLU A 197 -12.93 3.44 8.33
CA GLU A 197 -13.40 3.46 9.71
C GLU A 197 -14.68 2.61 9.89
N PRO A 198 -14.95 2.07 11.09
CA PRO A 198 -16.19 1.36 11.39
C PRO A 198 -17.45 2.16 11.00
N SER A 199 -17.40 3.49 11.13
CA SER A 199 -18.46 4.41 10.74
C SER A 199 -18.74 4.37 9.23
N SER A 200 -17.72 4.20 8.39
CA SER A 200 -17.87 4.10 6.93
C SER A 200 -18.61 2.83 6.53
N TYR A 201 -18.35 1.71 7.22
CA TYR A 201 -19.13 0.49 7.04
C TYR A 201 -20.57 0.65 7.52
N ALA A 202 -20.78 1.34 8.65
CA ALA A 202 -22.11 1.64 9.15
C ALA A 202 -22.91 2.52 8.17
N LEU A 203 -22.27 3.52 7.55
CA LEU A 203 -22.89 4.37 6.52
C LEU A 203 -23.18 3.59 5.23
N LEU A 204 -22.28 2.70 4.82
CA LEU A 204 -22.53 1.79 3.69
C LEU A 204 -23.74 0.89 3.97
N LEU A 205 -23.79 0.26 5.14
CA LEU A 205 -24.91 -0.60 5.56
C LEU A 205 -26.21 0.19 5.70
N ALA A 206 -26.15 1.41 6.24
CA ALA A 206 -27.30 2.30 6.32
C ALA A 206 -27.82 2.66 4.93
N GLY A 207 -26.93 3.03 4.01
CA GLY A 207 -27.26 3.31 2.62
C GLY A 207 -27.91 2.09 1.94
N LEU A 208 -27.33 0.91 2.12
CA LEU A 208 -27.87 -0.34 1.58
C LEU A 208 -29.24 -0.67 2.19
N GLY A 209 -29.43 -0.43 3.49
CA GLY A 209 -30.70 -0.60 4.19
C GLY A 209 -31.80 0.30 3.64
N VAL A 210 -31.49 1.57 3.36
CA VAL A 210 -32.43 2.52 2.74
C VAL A 210 -32.82 2.06 1.33
N ILE A 211 -31.86 1.64 0.51
CA ILE A 211 -32.10 1.16 -0.86
C ILE A 211 -32.96 -0.11 -0.83
N GLY A 212 -32.61 -1.09 0.02
CA GLY A 212 -33.36 -2.34 0.17
C GLY A 212 -34.80 -2.10 0.63
N PHE A 213 -34.99 -1.19 1.59
CA PHE A 213 -36.32 -0.79 2.04
C PHE A 213 -37.15 -0.11 0.94
N ALA A 214 -36.54 0.80 0.18
CA ALA A 214 -37.21 1.46 -0.94
C ALA A 214 -37.60 0.48 -2.05
N ALA A 215 -36.74 -0.49 -2.36
CA ALA A 215 -37.01 -1.55 -3.33
C ALA A 215 -38.18 -2.45 -2.88
N ARG A 216 -38.22 -2.83 -1.59
CA ARG A 216 -39.32 -3.62 -1.02
C ARG A 216 -40.68 -2.92 -1.18
N ARG A 217 -40.73 -1.59 -1.04
CA ARG A 217 -41.98 -0.82 -1.23
C ARG A 217 -42.47 -0.80 -2.68
N ARG A 218 -41.59 -1.02 -3.66
CA ARG A 218 -41.96 -1.06 -5.09
C ARG A 218 -42.53 -2.41 -5.52
N LEU A 219 -42.17 -3.50 -4.84
CA LEU A 219 -42.68 -4.85 -5.13
C LEU A 219 -44.06 -5.12 -4.52
N GLY A 220 -44.49 -4.32 -3.54
CA GLY A 220 -45.81 -4.43 -2.88
C GLY A 220 -46.91 -3.59 -3.54
N ARG A 221 -46.72 -3.14 -4.78
CA ARG A 221 -47.71 -2.47 -5.63
C ARG A 221 -47.74 -3.19 -6.97
#